data_AF-A0A945K6N3-F1
#
_entry.id   AF-A0A945K6N3-F1
#
_cell.length_a   1.000
_cell.length_b   1.000
_cell.length_c   1.000
_cell.angle_alpha   90.00
_cell.angle_beta   90.00
_cell.angle_gamma   90.00
#
_symmetry.space_group_name_H-M   'P 1'
#
loop_
_entity.id
_entity.type
_entity.pdbx_description
1 polymer ?
#
loop_
_entity_poly.entity_id
_entity_poly.type
_entity_poly.pdbx_seq_one_letter_code
_entity_poly.pdbx_strand_id
1 'polypeptide(L)'
;MQNRNVIKIFAIIFAIVCLYQLSFTWVADGVEEDAVAYAADFNEDERDVKEKFYLDSIRGEEVYDIVLTSYTYAECQQREINLGLDLKGGMNVTLEVMVVDVVKALSNQNKDEAFNAAIANTLKAQEDSQDDFVTLFGKEYEKLAPAANTGLSALFSTPDLRDKVQFSSTNLEVIDVLRIEVEDAISRSFNILRSRIDRFGVTQPNIQRLETAGRILVELPGIKDPERARRLLQSTAQ
;
A
#
# COMPACT_ATOMS: atom_id res chain seq x y z
N MET A 1 7.37 -50.20 -14.28
CA MET A 1 6.33 -49.69 -15.21
C MET A 1 5.01 -49.28 -14.54
N GLN A 2 4.73 -49.68 -13.29
CA GLN A 2 3.46 -49.37 -12.59
C GLN A 2 3.19 -47.87 -12.33
N ASN A 3 4.22 -47.05 -12.11
CA ASN A 3 4.02 -45.61 -11.82
C ASN A 3 3.67 -44.78 -13.07
N ARG A 4 3.81 -45.33 -14.28
CA ARG A 4 3.63 -44.57 -15.53
C ARG A 4 2.17 -44.20 -15.78
N ASN A 5 1.22 -45.01 -15.32
CA ASN A 5 -0.21 -44.71 -15.43
C ASN A 5 -0.65 -43.66 -14.41
N VAL A 6 -0.10 -43.70 -13.19
CA VAL A 6 -0.35 -42.69 -12.14
C VAL A 6 0.15 -41.32 -12.58
N ILE A 7 1.37 -41.24 -13.13
CA ILE A 7 1.93 -39.98 -13.65
C ILE A 7 1.08 -39.41 -14.79
N LYS A 8 0.58 -40.25 -15.70
CA LYS A 8 -0.31 -39.80 -16.79
C LYS A 8 -1.64 -39.27 -16.29
N ILE A 9 -2.27 -39.94 -15.32
CA ILE A 9 -3.52 -39.47 -14.72
C ILE A 9 -3.29 -38.12 -14.04
N PHE A 10 -2.22 -37.99 -13.26
CA PHE A 10 -1.87 -36.72 -12.61
C PHE A 10 -1.61 -35.60 -13.61
N ALA A 11 -0.89 -35.88 -14.70
CA ALA A 11 -0.64 -34.90 -15.76
C ALA A 11 -1.94 -34.45 -16.46
N ILE A 12 -2.88 -35.36 -16.71
CA ILE A 12 -4.19 -35.02 -17.29
C ILE A 12 -5.00 -34.14 -16.33
N ILE A 13 -5.06 -34.50 -15.04
CA ILE A 13 -5.75 -33.68 -14.04
C ILE A 13 -5.12 -32.29 -13.94
N PHE A 14 -3.79 -32.22 -13.89
CA PHE A 14 -3.06 -30.96 -13.85
C PHE A 14 -3.36 -30.09 -15.08
N ALA A 15 -3.36 -30.68 -16.28
CA ALA A 15 -3.71 -29.97 -17.51
C ALA A 15 -5.14 -29.43 -17.49
N ILE A 16 -6.10 -30.19 -16.96
CA ILE A 16 -7.49 -29.73 -16.78
C ILE A 16 -7.54 -28.54 -15.81
N VAL A 17 -6.81 -28.60 -14.69
CA VAL A 17 -6.74 -27.49 -13.72
C VAL A 17 -6.11 -26.24 -14.35
N CYS A 18 -5.05 -26.39 -15.15
CA CYS A 18 -4.45 -25.28 -15.88
C CYS A 18 -5.42 -24.65 -16.88
N LEU A 19 -6.16 -25.46 -17.65
CA LEU A 19 -7.17 -24.97 -18.59
C LEU A 19 -8.30 -24.24 -17.86
N TYR A 20 -8.73 -24.75 -16.71
CA TYR A 20 -9.71 -24.09 -15.85
C TYR A 20 -9.21 -22.74 -15.32
N GLN A 21 -7.93 -22.62 -14.95
CA GLN A 21 -7.38 -21.33 -14.52
C GLN A 21 -7.25 -20.33 -15.69
N LEU A 22 -6.81 -20.81 -16.86
CA LEU A 22 -6.65 -20.00 -18.07
C LEU A 22 -7.98 -19.49 -18.63
N SER A 23 -9.07 -20.24 -18.47
CA SER A 23 -10.37 -19.84 -19.01
C SER A 23 -10.89 -18.55 -18.37
N PHE A 24 -10.61 -18.30 -17.08
CA PHE A 24 -10.96 -17.01 -16.45
C PHE A 24 -10.25 -15.83 -17.10
N THR A 25 -8.99 -16.01 -17.51
CA THR A 25 -8.23 -14.95 -18.20
C THR A 25 -8.81 -14.68 -19.57
N TRP A 26 -9.10 -15.74 -20.32
CA TRP A 26 -9.70 -15.60 -21.64
C TRP A 26 -11.08 -14.90 -21.62
N VAL A 27 -11.92 -15.19 -20.61
CA VAL A 27 -13.22 -14.51 -20.48
C VAL A 27 -13.07 -13.07 -20.03
N ALA A 28 -12.17 -12.79 -19.07
CA ALA A 28 -11.93 -11.42 -18.62
C ALA A 28 -11.42 -10.54 -19.77
N ASP A 29 -10.46 -11.04 -20.56
CA ASP A 29 -9.91 -10.35 -21.74
C ASP A 29 -11.01 -10.10 -22.78
N GLY A 30 -11.91 -11.07 -23.02
CA GLY A 30 -13.01 -10.91 -23.95
C GLY A 30 -13.98 -9.77 -23.57
N VAL A 31 -14.30 -9.63 -22.28
CA VAL A 31 -15.13 -8.52 -21.77
C VAL A 31 -14.41 -7.17 -21.93
N GLU A 32 -13.09 -7.15 -21.77
CA GLU A 32 -12.28 -5.95 -21.98
C GLU A 32 -12.22 -5.56 -23.47
N GLU A 33 -12.08 -6.52 -24.38
CA GLU A 33 -12.17 -6.29 -25.82
C GLU A 33 -13.55 -5.74 -26.23
N ASP A 34 -14.64 -6.27 -25.65
CA ASP A 34 -15.99 -5.76 -25.87
C ASP A 34 -16.13 -4.31 -25.38
N ALA A 35 -15.51 -3.95 -24.25
CA ALA A 35 -15.51 -2.60 -23.72
C ALA A 35 -14.79 -1.61 -24.65
N VAL A 36 -13.65 -2.03 -25.21
CA VAL A 36 -12.89 -1.25 -26.19
C VAL A 36 -13.70 -1.10 -27.49
N ALA A 37 -14.36 -2.17 -27.94
CA ALA A 37 -15.23 -2.13 -29.11
C ALA A 37 -16.42 -1.17 -28.90
N TYR A 38 -17.06 -1.21 -27.74
CA TYR A 38 -18.12 -0.27 -27.36
C TYR A 38 -17.62 1.18 -27.36
N ALA A 39 -16.42 1.43 -26.82
CA ALA A 39 -15.85 2.77 -26.75
C ALA A 39 -15.44 3.31 -28.13
N ALA A 40 -15.08 2.43 -29.08
CA ALA A 40 -14.60 2.82 -30.42
C ALA A 40 -15.63 3.63 -31.23
N ASP A 41 -16.92 3.43 -30.97
CA ASP A 41 -18.03 4.14 -31.60
C ASP A 41 -18.16 5.62 -31.15
N PHE A 42 -17.42 6.03 -30.11
CA PHE A 42 -17.44 7.38 -29.57
C PHE A 42 -16.21 8.20 -29.99
N ASN A 43 -16.30 9.52 -29.81
CA ASN A 43 -15.21 10.46 -30.04
C ASN A 43 -13.98 10.09 -29.21
N GLU A 44 -12.78 10.34 -29.74
CA GLU A 44 -11.51 9.99 -29.11
C GLU A 44 -11.40 10.50 -27.66
N ASP A 45 -11.83 11.73 -27.40
CA ASP A 45 -11.82 12.37 -26.08
C ASP A 45 -12.77 11.69 -25.06
N GLU A 46 -13.74 10.91 -25.53
CA GLU A 46 -14.76 10.24 -24.70
C GLU A 46 -14.51 8.74 -24.54
N ARG A 47 -13.60 8.14 -25.33
CA ARG A 47 -13.39 6.69 -25.38
C ARG A 47 -13.05 6.11 -24.02
N ASP A 48 -12.08 6.68 -23.33
CA ASP A 48 -11.66 6.24 -22.00
C ASP A 48 -12.81 6.25 -20.98
N VAL A 49 -13.70 7.25 -21.08
CA VAL A 49 -14.86 7.38 -20.18
C VAL A 49 -15.91 6.33 -20.51
N LYS A 50 -16.10 6.04 -21.80
CA LYS A 50 -17.09 5.05 -22.28
C LYS A 50 -16.66 3.62 -22.03
N GLU A 51 -15.38 3.31 -22.20
CA GLU A 51 -14.81 2.02 -21.83
C GLU A 51 -15.02 1.74 -20.34
N LYS A 52 -14.65 2.71 -19.48
CA LYS A 52 -14.86 2.61 -18.03
C LYS A 52 -16.33 2.43 -17.66
N PHE A 53 -17.22 3.19 -18.31
CA PHE A 53 -18.65 3.08 -18.07
C PHE A 53 -19.19 1.68 -18.40
N TYR A 54 -18.75 1.09 -19.52
CA TYR A 54 -19.13 -0.26 -19.90
C TYR A 54 -18.64 -1.29 -18.87
N LEU A 55 -17.35 -1.24 -18.51
CA LEU A 55 -16.75 -2.15 -17.53
C LEU A 55 -17.44 -2.05 -16.16
N ASP A 56 -17.76 -0.83 -15.70
CA ASP A 56 -18.49 -0.62 -14.45
C ASP A 56 -19.91 -1.20 -14.52
N SER A 57 -20.58 -1.14 -15.67
CA SER A 57 -21.92 -1.70 -15.85
C SER A 57 -21.96 -3.22 -15.85
N ILE A 58 -20.93 -3.88 -16.39
CA ILE A 58 -20.83 -5.34 -16.49
C ILE A 58 -20.18 -5.98 -15.25
N ARG A 59 -19.58 -5.18 -14.37
CA ARG A 59 -18.85 -5.66 -13.19
C ARG A 59 -19.61 -6.68 -12.33
N GLY A 60 -20.91 -6.47 -12.15
CA GLY A 60 -21.78 -7.36 -11.37
C GLY A 60 -22.52 -8.42 -12.17
N GLU A 61 -22.41 -8.40 -13.50
CA GLU A 61 -23.12 -9.32 -14.39
C GLU A 61 -22.35 -10.64 -14.50
N GLU A 62 -23.11 -11.73 -14.67
CA GLU A 62 -22.56 -13.07 -14.90
C GLU A 62 -22.06 -13.18 -16.35
N VAL A 63 -20.74 -13.28 -16.51
CA VAL A 63 -20.08 -13.35 -17.82
C VAL A 63 -19.48 -14.72 -18.12
N TYR A 64 -19.39 -15.59 -17.10
CA TYR A 64 -18.83 -16.92 -17.25
C TYR A 64 -19.67 -17.98 -16.55
N ASP A 65 -20.37 -18.79 -17.34
CA ASP A 65 -21.13 -19.94 -16.84
C ASP A 65 -20.35 -21.23 -17.09
N ILE A 66 -20.05 -21.95 -16.01
CA ILE A 66 -19.45 -23.27 -16.04
C ILE A 66 -20.45 -24.21 -15.37
N VAL A 67 -20.83 -25.31 -16.00
CA VAL A 67 -21.70 -26.43 -15.54
C VAL A 67 -22.27 -26.42 -14.09
N LEU A 68 -21.47 -26.16 -13.05
CA LEU A 68 -21.87 -26.14 -11.64
C LEU A 68 -22.00 -24.74 -10.99
N THR A 69 -21.53 -23.67 -11.62
CA THR A 69 -21.45 -22.31 -11.05
C THR A 69 -21.29 -21.25 -12.13
N SER A 70 -22.00 -20.14 -11.96
CA SER A 70 -21.75 -18.90 -12.68
C SER A 70 -20.69 -18.07 -11.96
N TYR A 71 -20.01 -17.19 -12.70
CA TYR A 71 -19.08 -16.20 -12.19
C TYR A 71 -19.39 -14.84 -12.81
N THR A 72 -19.35 -13.82 -11.96
CA THR A 72 -19.43 -12.42 -12.38
C THR A 72 -18.13 -11.95 -13.03
N TYR A 73 -18.16 -10.84 -13.77
CA TYR A 73 -16.94 -10.25 -14.33
C TYR A 73 -15.92 -9.93 -13.23
N ALA A 74 -16.37 -9.37 -12.10
CA ALA A 74 -15.49 -9.08 -10.96
C ALA A 74 -14.83 -10.33 -10.36
N GLU A 75 -15.49 -11.48 -10.37
CA GLU A 75 -14.92 -12.74 -9.89
C GLU A 75 -13.96 -13.36 -10.91
N CYS A 76 -14.26 -13.23 -12.21
CA CYS A 76 -13.36 -13.66 -13.28
C CYS A 76 -12.04 -12.89 -13.23
N GLN A 77 -12.10 -11.56 -13.07
CA GLN A 77 -10.92 -10.73 -12.87
C GLN A 77 -10.10 -11.20 -11.67
N GLN A 78 -10.70 -11.43 -10.51
CA GLN A 78 -9.97 -11.91 -9.32
C GLN A 78 -9.24 -13.24 -9.51
N ARG A 79 -9.68 -14.08 -10.45
CA ARG A 79 -9.11 -15.40 -10.75
C ARG A 79 -8.19 -15.40 -11.97
N GLU A 80 -8.05 -14.27 -12.64
CA GLU A 80 -7.15 -14.09 -13.76
C GLU A 80 -5.69 -14.38 -13.36
N ILE A 81 -4.88 -14.77 -14.35
CA ILE A 81 -3.44 -14.90 -14.17
C ILE A 81 -2.83 -13.54 -13.85
N ASN A 82 -1.94 -13.50 -12.86
CA ASN A 82 -1.17 -12.31 -12.55
C ASN A 82 -0.03 -12.15 -13.55
N LEU A 83 -0.26 -11.29 -14.53
CA LEU A 83 0.70 -10.94 -15.57
C LEU A 83 1.73 -9.89 -15.08
N GLY A 84 1.54 -9.30 -13.90
CA GLY A 84 2.39 -8.23 -13.39
C GLY A 84 2.26 -6.91 -14.17
N LEU A 85 3.00 -5.89 -13.73
CA LEU A 85 2.93 -4.54 -14.31
C LEU A 85 3.47 -4.47 -15.74
N ASP A 86 4.52 -5.22 -16.06
CA ASP A 86 5.19 -5.15 -17.36
C ASP A 86 4.29 -5.68 -18.50
N LEU A 87 3.53 -6.74 -18.24
CA LEU A 87 2.68 -7.37 -19.24
C LEU A 87 1.24 -6.84 -19.23
N LYS A 88 0.69 -6.48 -18.05
CA LYS A 88 -0.69 -5.98 -17.92
C LYS A 88 -0.79 -4.45 -17.97
N GLY A 89 0.33 -3.75 -17.80
CA GLY A 89 0.34 -2.32 -17.53
C GLY A 89 -0.27 -1.99 -16.16
N GLY A 90 -0.33 -0.70 -15.82
CA GLY A 90 -0.95 -0.24 -14.58
C GLY A 90 -0.19 0.91 -13.92
N MET A 91 -0.17 0.91 -12.58
CA MET A 91 0.39 2.01 -11.79
C MET A 91 1.46 1.51 -10.81
N ASN A 92 2.62 2.17 -10.79
CA ASN A 92 3.66 2.03 -9.76
C ASN A 92 3.81 3.34 -9.00
N VAL A 93 3.65 3.29 -7.68
CA VAL A 93 3.74 4.45 -6.79
C VAL A 93 4.58 4.11 -5.57
N THR A 94 5.49 5.02 -5.21
CA THR A 94 6.13 5.00 -3.90
C THR A 94 5.43 6.00 -2.99
N LEU A 95 4.90 5.51 -1.87
CA LEU A 95 4.29 6.32 -0.82
C LEU A 95 5.31 6.54 0.30
N GLU A 96 5.38 7.76 0.81
CA GLU A 96 6.21 8.11 1.96
C GLU A 96 5.32 8.44 3.16
N VAL A 97 5.48 7.68 4.23
CA VAL A 97 4.87 7.94 5.53
C VAL A 97 5.67 9.06 6.18
N MET A 98 5.02 10.20 6.42
CA MET A 98 5.67 11.34 7.06
C MET A 98 5.95 11.04 8.54
N VAL A 99 7.14 10.51 8.83
CA VAL A 99 7.60 10.22 10.21
C VAL A 99 7.53 11.47 11.09
N VAL A 100 7.80 12.65 10.50
CA VAL A 100 7.66 13.95 11.16
C VAL A 100 6.28 14.13 11.79
N ASP A 101 5.22 13.80 11.04
CA ASP A 101 3.85 13.99 11.50
C ASP A 101 3.49 13.01 12.60
N VAL A 102 4.03 11.79 12.53
CA VAL A 102 3.88 10.81 13.61
C VAL A 102 4.55 11.32 14.89
N VAL A 103 5.81 11.78 14.81
CA VAL A 103 6.54 12.31 15.97
C VAL A 103 5.82 13.54 16.56
N LYS A 104 5.32 14.45 15.71
CA LYS A 104 4.50 15.59 16.17
C LYS A 104 3.19 15.14 16.81
N ALA A 105 2.50 14.16 16.24
CA ALA A 105 1.25 13.63 16.80
C ALA A 105 1.48 12.98 18.18
N LEU A 106 2.55 12.20 18.33
CA LEU A 106 2.96 11.58 19.60
C LEU A 106 3.28 12.59 20.70
N SER A 107 3.72 13.80 20.32
CA SER A 107 3.92 14.93 21.23
C SER A 107 2.65 15.76 21.50
N ASN A 108 1.49 15.32 21.00
CA ASN A 108 0.23 16.06 21.02
C ASN A 108 0.33 17.45 20.34
N GLN A 109 0.97 17.49 19.16
CA GLN A 109 1.23 18.70 18.38
C GLN A 109 1.92 19.81 19.20
N ASN A 110 2.98 19.44 19.91
CA ASN A 110 3.70 20.35 20.79
C ASN A 110 4.26 21.56 20.02
N LYS A 111 4.13 22.75 20.61
CA LYS A 111 4.57 24.03 20.04
C LYS A 111 5.92 24.50 20.58
N ASP A 112 6.61 23.67 21.36
CA ASP A 112 7.93 23.98 21.86
C ASP A 112 8.90 24.38 20.73
N GLU A 113 9.65 25.47 20.94
CA GLU A 113 10.54 26.03 19.92
C GLU A 113 11.74 25.12 19.67
N ALA A 114 12.32 24.53 20.72
CA ALA A 114 13.46 23.63 20.60
C ALA A 114 13.06 22.32 19.90
N PHE A 115 11.87 21.80 20.20
CA PHE A 115 11.30 20.63 19.53
C PHE A 115 11.10 20.86 18.02
N ASN A 116 10.44 21.96 17.64
CA ASN A 116 10.17 22.26 16.24
C ASN A 116 11.46 22.58 15.46
N ALA A 117 12.42 23.25 16.11
CA ALA A 117 13.75 23.48 15.55
C ALA A 117 14.52 22.15 15.37
N ALA A 118 14.44 21.22 16.33
CA ALA A 118 15.06 19.91 16.24
C ALA A 118 14.52 19.13 15.03
N ILE A 119 13.20 19.10 14.83
CA ILE A 119 12.58 18.47 13.66
C ILE A 119 13.10 19.10 12.36
N ALA A 120 13.15 20.42 12.27
CA ALA A 120 13.61 21.12 11.07
C ALA A 120 15.10 20.83 10.77
N ASN A 121 15.94 20.76 11.80
CA ASN A 121 17.35 20.40 11.67
C ASN A 121 17.50 18.92 11.27
N THR A 122 16.66 18.04 11.81
CA THR A 122 16.65 16.60 11.50
C THR A 122 16.36 16.38 10.01
N LEU A 123 15.38 17.09 9.46
CA LEU A 123 15.03 16.99 8.04
C LEU A 123 16.21 17.37 7.13
N LYS A 124 16.95 18.43 7.48
CA LYS A 124 18.16 18.81 6.74
C LYS A 124 19.27 17.79 6.91
N ALA A 125 19.48 17.29 8.13
CA ALA A 125 20.50 16.28 8.41
C ALA A 125 20.23 14.95 7.71
N GLN A 126 18.96 14.62 7.45
CA GLN A 126 18.56 13.41 6.76
C GLN A 126 18.88 13.43 5.26
N GLU A 127 19.06 14.61 4.65
CA GLU A 127 19.49 14.72 3.25
C GLU A 127 20.90 14.16 3.05
N ASP A 128 21.76 14.32 4.05
CA ASP A 128 23.19 13.93 4.00
C ASP A 128 23.50 12.64 4.81
N SER A 129 22.51 12.07 5.51
CA SER A 129 22.71 10.96 6.45
C SER A 129 21.96 9.68 6.05
N GLN A 130 22.53 8.53 6.42
CA GLN A 130 21.86 7.23 6.32
C GLN A 130 21.19 6.79 7.63
N ASP A 131 21.36 7.55 8.71
CA ASP A 131 20.74 7.25 10.00
C ASP A 131 19.21 7.41 9.94
N ASP A 132 18.49 6.67 10.78
CA ASP A 132 17.03 6.80 10.89
C ASP A 132 16.62 8.16 11.46
N PHE A 133 15.44 8.64 11.03
CA PHE A 133 14.92 9.94 11.43
C PHE A 133 14.84 10.11 12.95
N VAL A 134 14.41 9.09 13.69
CA VAL A 134 14.20 9.17 15.15
C VAL A 134 15.54 9.30 15.88
N THR A 135 16.57 8.59 15.42
CA THR A 135 17.94 8.73 15.92
C THR A 135 18.52 10.11 15.61
N LEU A 136 18.35 10.62 14.38
CA LEU A 136 18.79 11.96 14.02
C LEU A 136 18.06 13.03 14.84
N PHE A 137 16.76 12.84 15.08
CA PHE A 137 15.95 13.73 15.91
C PHE A 137 16.47 13.81 17.35
N GLY A 138 16.80 12.67 17.97
CA GLY A 138 17.41 12.67 19.30
C GLY A 138 18.72 13.45 19.34
N LYS A 139 19.60 13.25 18.35
CA LYS A 139 20.88 13.96 18.23
C LYS A 139 20.71 15.47 18.04
N GLU A 140 19.79 15.90 17.17
CA GLU A 140 19.53 17.32 16.92
C GLU A 140 18.85 18.00 18.12
N TYR A 141 17.96 17.29 18.82
CA TYR A 141 17.34 17.79 20.03
C TYR A 141 18.35 18.00 21.17
N GLU A 142 19.27 17.06 21.38
CA GLU A 142 20.33 17.20 22.39
C GLU A 142 21.25 18.39 22.15
N LYS A 143 21.50 18.76 20.88
CA LYS A 143 22.28 19.96 20.53
C LYS A 143 21.57 21.26 20.93
N LEU A 144 20.25 21.30 20.80
CA LEU A 144 19.43 22.48 21.08
C LEU A 144 19.07 22.61 22.57
N ALA A 145 18.80 21.48 23.22
CA ALA A 145 18.41 21.40 24.62
C ALA A 145 19.29 20.38 25.36
N PRO A 146 20.56 20.71 25.68
CA PRO A 146 21.49 19.81 26.39
C PRO A 146 21.12 19.56 27.86
N ALA A 147 19.90 19.92 28.29
CA ALA A 147 19.45 19.79 29.66
C ALA A 147 19.31 18.30 30.07
N ALA A 148 20.25 17.86 30.92
CA ALA A 148 20.17 16.72 31.84
C ALA A 148 19.34 15.48 31.41
N ASN A 149 19.40 15.05 30.15
CA ASN A 149 18.78 13.81 29.65
C ASN A 149 17.28 13.62 29.93
N THR A 150 16.51 14.67 30.24
CA THR A 150 15.07 14.57 30.63
C THR A 150 14.15 15.52 29.88
N GLY A 151 14.66 16.26 28.88
CA GLY A 151 13.85 17.21 28.13
C GLY A 151 12.78 16.54 27.26
N LEU A 152 13.08 15.39 26.65
CA LEU A 152 12.13 14.71 25.76
C LEU A 152 10.97 14.08 26.52
N SER A 153 11.19 13.58 27.74
CA SER A 153 10.11 12.92 28.50
C SER A 153 8.96 13.87 28.80
N ALA A 154 9.23 15.15 29.05
CA ALA A 154 8.20 16.17 29.25
C ALA A 154 7.37 16.44 27.98
N LEU A 155 7.98 16.39 26.79
CA LEU A 155 7.31 16.62 25.51
C LEU A 155 6.43 15.44 25.09
N PHE A 156 6.82 14.23 25.48
CA PHE A 156 6.18 12.97 25.10
C PHE A 156 5.40 12.29 26.24
N SER A 157 5.15 12.99 27.35
CA SER A 157 4.23 12.55 28.41
C SER A 157 2.76 12.77 28.00
N THR A 158 2.39 12.26 26.82
CA THR A 158 1.03 12.36 26.27
C THR A 158 0.16 11.18 26.74
N PRO A 159 -1.19 11.29 26.67
CA PRO A 159 -2.07 10.19 27.06
C PRO A 159 -1.76 8.86 26.36
N ASP A 160 -1.37 8.92 25.08
CA ASP A 160 -1.06 7.74 24.26
C ASP A 160 0.26 7.07 24.67
N LEU A 161 1.19 7.84 25.24
CA LEU A 161 2.52 7.39 25.65
C LEU A 161 2.67 7.21 27.16
N ARG A 162 1.62 7.49 27.96
CA ARG A 162 1.70 7.55 29.42
C ARG A 162 2.22 6.26 30.07
N ASP A 163 1.92 5.11 29.47
CA ASP A 163 2.36 3.81 29.97
C ASP A 163 3.79 3.44 29.53
N LYS A 164 4.36 4.20 28.57
CA LYS A 164 5.67 3.93 27.95
C LYS A 164 6.71 4.98 28.29
N VAL A 165 6.32 6.24 28.46
CA VAL A 165 7.17 7.38 28.79
C VAL A 165 6.75 7.95 30.14
N GLN A 166 7.66 7.91 31.11
CA GLN A 166 7.49 8.55 32.41
C GLN A 166 8.24 9.87 32.45
N PHE A 167 7.86 10.80 33.33
CA PHE A 167 8.59 12.07 33.50
C PHE A 167 10.07 11.86 33.88
N SER A 168 10.39 10.75 34.54
CA SER A 168 11.76 10.37 34.89
C SER A 168 12.52 9.63 33.78
N SER A 169 11.86 9.33 32.65
CA SER A 169 12.49 8.63 31.53
C SER A 169 13.62 9.46 30.93
N THR A 170 14.68 8.77 30.53
CA THR A 170 15.82 9.42 29.86
C THR A 170 15.50 9.71 28.40
N ASN A 171 16.20 10.67 27.79
CA ASN A 171 16.07 10.96 26.37
C ASN A 171 16.26 9.70 25.50
N LEU A 172 17.24 8.84 25.83
CA LEU A 172 17.47 7.59 25.11
C LEU A 172 16.26 6.64 25.19
N GLU A 173 15.67 6.47 26.38
CA GLU A 173 14.46 5.66 26.54
C GLU A 173 13.30 6.22 25.74
N VAL A 174 13.13 7.55 25.71
CA VAL A 174 12.09 8.19 24.90
C VAL A 174 12.33 7.96 23.41
N ILE A 175 13.56 8.10 22.93
CA ILE A 175 13.93 7.82 21.53
C ILE A 175 13.64 6.37 21.15
N ASP A 176 13.92 5.40 22.02
CA ASP A 176 13.61 3.99 21.76
C ASP A 176 12.09 3.74 21.70
N VAL A 177 11.31 4.36 22.59
CA VAL A 177 9.84 4.30 22.53
C VAL A 177 9.32 4.93 21.23
N LEU A 178 9.84 6.10 20.84
CA LEU A 178 9.44 6.76 19.59
C LEU A 178 9.74 5.90 18.37
N ARG A 179 10.87 5.18 18.36
CA ARG A 179 11.21 4.28 17.25
C ARG A 179 10.18 3.17 17.10
N ILE A 180 9.75 2.57 18.21
CA ILE A 180 8.70 1.54 18.21
C ILE A 180 7.37 2.11 17.72
N GLU A 181 6.96 3.27 18.23
CA GLU A 181 5.69 3.89 17.83
C GLU A 181 5.64 4.34 16.38
N VAL A 182 6.77 4.84 15.87
CA VAL A 182 6.90 5.19 14.45
C VAL A 182 6.77 3.95 13.58
N GLU A 183 7.45 2.84 13.92
CA GLU A 183 7.34 1.58 13.19
C GLU A 183 5.92 0.99 13.25
N ASP A 184 5.27 1.10 14.40
CA ASP A 184 3.88 0.70 14.58
C ASP A 184 2.93 1.58 13.75
N ALA A 185 3.16 2.89 13.69
CA ALA A 185 2.37 3.81 12.85
C ALA A 185 2.55 3.54 11.35
N ILE A 186 3.78 3.25 10.91
CA ILE A 186 4.07 2.80 9.54
C ILE A 186 3.34 1.49 9.26
N SER A 187 3.37 0.55 10.21
CA SER A 187 2.71 -0.75 10.08
C SER A 187 1.19 -0.65 9.99
N ARG A 188 0.58 0.21 10.82
CA ARG A 188 -0.86 0.51 10.73
C ARG A 188 -1.20 1.13 9.38
N SER A 189 -0.41 2.10 8.93
CA SER A 189 -0.60 2.75 7.62
C SER A 189 -0.51 1.76 6.47
N PHE A 190 0.48 0.85 6.50
CA PHE A 190 0.62 -0.23 5.53
C PHE A 190 -0.63 -1.13 5.47
N ASN A 191 -1.15 -1.56 6.62
CA ASN A 191 -2.35 -2.39 6.67
C ASN A 191 -3.59 -1.66 6.15
N ILE A 192 -3.75 -0.37 6.48
CA ILE A 192 -4.84 0.46 5.96
C ILE A 192 -4.74 0.59 4.44
N LEU A 193 -3.55 0.88 3.92
CA LEU A 193 -3.32 0.99 2.47
C LEU A 193 -3.67 -0.32 1.77
N ARG A 194 -3.22 -1.45 2.29
CA ARG A 194 -3.56 -2.78 1.77
C ARG A 194 -5.08 -3.00 1.70
N SER A 195 -5.79 -2.80 2.81
CA SER A 195 -7.25 -2.97 2.85
C SER A 195 -8.02 -1.99 1.96
N ARG A 196 -7.45 -0.81 1.65
CA ARG A 196 -8.03 0.12 0.68
C ARG A 196 -7.80 -0.35 -0.75
N ILE A 197 -6.60 -0.86 -1.06
CA ILE A 197 -6.24 -1.37 -2.38
C ILE A 197 -7.11 -2.57 -2.77
N ASP A 198 -7.43 -3.44 -1.82
CA ASP A 198 -8.32 -4.59 -2.04
C ASP A 198 -9.70 -4.19 -2.62
N ARG A 199 -10.12 -2.92 -2.44
CA ARG A 199 -11.41 -2.41 -2.93
C ARG A 199 -11.39 -1.95 -4.39
N PHE A 200 -10.22 -1.85 -5.03
CA PHE A 200 -10.10 -1.36 -6.41
C PHE A 200 -10.41 -2.41 -7.47
N GLY A 201 -10.60 -3.67 -7.09
CA GLY A 201 -10.76 -4.75 -8.05
C GLY A 201 -9.48 -5.01 -8.85
N VAL A 202 -8.32 -4.57 -8.34
CA VAL A 202 -7.03 -4.94 -8.91
C VAL A 202 -6.72 -6.39 -8.57
N THR A 203 -6.24 -7.12 -9.57
CA THR A 203 -5.87 -8.51 -9.44
C THR A 203 -4.49 -8.58 -8.78
N GLN A 204 -4.46 -8.88 -7.47
CA GLN A 204 -3.23 -9.14 -6.70
C GLN A 204 -2.22 -7.98 -6.67
N PRO A 205 -2.50 -6.92 -5.88
CA PRO A 205 -1.57 -5.80 -5.72
C PRO A 205 -0.26 -6.26 -5.05
N ASN A 206 0.86 -5.70 -5.49
CA ASN A 206 2.16 -5.90 -4.83
C ASN A 206 2.46 -4.68 -3.95
N ILE A 207 2.58 -4.90 -2.64
CA ILE A 207 2.82 -3.85 -1.65
C ILE A 207 4.02 -4.26 -0.82
N GLN A 208 5.10 -3.49 -0.91
CA GLN A 208 6.37 -3.79 -0.25
C GLN A 208 6.85 -2.59 0.55
N ARG A 209 7.42 -2.84 1.73
CA ARG A 209 8.16 -1.80 2.47
C ARG A 209 9.57 -1.73 1.88
N LEU A 210 10.05 -0.52 1.64
CA LEU A 210 11.42 -0.32 1.17
C LEU A 210 12.40 -0.32 2.34
N GLU A 211 13.68 -0.56 2.05
CA GLU A 211 14.76 -0.54 3.06
C GLU A 211 14.91 0.84 3.70
N THR A 212 14.57 1.91 2.97
CA THR A 212 14.45 3.25 3.54
C THR A 212 13.20 3.34 4.42
N ALA A 213 13.41 3.58 5.72
CA ALA A 213 12.33 3.69 6.70
C ALA A 213 11.24 4.66 6.25
N GLY A 214 9.98 4.24 6.38
CA GLY A 214 8.81 5.05 6.05
C GLY A 214 8.41 5.06 4.57
N ARG A 215 9.06 4.32 3.68
CA ARG A 215 8.64 4.23 2.27
C ARG A 215 7.96 2.90 1.94
N ILE A 216 6.88 2.98 1.17
CA ILE A 216 6.05 1.85 0.76
C ILE A 216 5.93 1.87 -0.77
N LEU A 217 6.44 0.84 -1.43
CA LEU A 217 6.24 0.58 -2.84
C LEU A 217 4.88 -0.07 -3.05
N VAL A 218 4.10 0.45 -3.98
CA VAL A 218 2.77 -0.03 -4.36
C VAL A 218 2.72 -0.20 -5.86
N GLU A 219 2.50 -1.42 -6.31
CA GLU A 219 2.28 -1.76 -7.71
C GLU A 219 0.87 -2.33 -7.87
N LEU A 220 0.12 -1.72 -8.78
CA LEU A 220 -1.27 -2.04 -9.09
C LEU A 220 -1.40 -2.44 -10.56
N PRO A 221 -1.15 -3.71 -10.91
CA PRO A 221 -1.31 -4.20 -12.28
C PRO A 221 -2.77 -4.17 -12.72
N GLY A 222 -3.02 -3.83 -13.98
CA GLY A 222 -4.35 -3.86 -14.58
C GLY A 222 -5.33 -2.82 -14.04
N ILE A 223 -4.84 -1.78 -13.36
CA ILE A 223 -5.71 -0.72 -12.84
C ILE A 223 -6.24 0.17 -13.97
N LYS A 224 -7.57 0.21 -14.12
CA LYS A 224 -8.24 0.95 -15.20
C LYS A 224 -8.34 2.46 -14.94
N ASP A 225 -8.32 2.89 -13.66
CA ASP A 225 -8.38 4.31 -13.27
C ASP A 225 -7.24 4.67 -12.29
N PRO A 226 -6.06 5.05 -12.80
CA PRO A 226 -4.92 5.41 -11.95
C PRO A 226 -5.16 6.70 -11.16
N GLU A 227 -5.93 7.66 -11.70
CA GLU A 227 -6.20 8.93 -11.02
C GLU A 227 -7.15 8.76 -9.82
N ARG A 228 -8.14 7.87 -9.93
CA ARG A 228 -8.98 7.48 -8.79
C ARG A 228 -8.16 6.75 -7.73
N ALA A 229 -7.28 5.85 -8.16
CA ALA A 229 -6.39 5.13 -7.25
C ALA A 229 -5.45 6.07 -6.52
N ARG A 230 -4.79 6.98 -7.24
CA ARG A 230 -3.94 8.03 -6.67
C ARG A 230 -4.68 8.86 -5.63
N ARG A 231 -5.87 9.40 -5.95
CA ARG A 231 -6.64 10.23 -5.01
C ARG A 231 -6.96 9.52 -3.70
N LEU A 232 -7.28 8.23 -3.76
CA LEU A 232 -7.61 7.42 -2.59
C LEU A 232 -6.38 6.97 -1.79
N LEU A 233 -5.26 6.70 -2.46
CA LEU A 233 -3.96 6.46 -1.81
C LEU A 233 -3.41 7.74 -1.16
N GLN A 234 -3.70 8.91 -1.73
CA GLN A 234 -3.36 10.23 -1.17
C GLN A 234 -4.29 10.66 -0.04
N SER A 235 -5.56 10.23 -0.04
CA SER A 235 -6.51 10.60 1.02
C SER A 235 -5.99 10.11 2.37
N THR A 236 -5.66 11.06 3.24
CA THR A 236 -4.96 10.81 4.50
C THR A 236 -5.70 9.74 5.32
N ALA A 237 -4.96 8.81 5.91
CA ALA A 237 -5.47 7.97 6.98
C ALA A 237 -5.71 8.88 8.19
N GLN A 238 -6.92 9.42 8.33
CA GLN A 238 -7.43 9.89 9.61
C GLN A 238 -8.19 8.76 10.30
#